data_AF-A0A973KYK7-F1
#
_entry.id   AF-A0A973KYK7-F1
#
_cell.length_a   1.000
_cell.length_b   1.000
_cell.length_c   1.000
_cell.angle_alpha   90.00
_cell.angle_beta   90.00
_cell.angle_gamma   90.00
#
_symmetry.space_group_name_H-M   'P 1'
#
loop_
_entity.id
_entity.type
_entity.pdbx_description
1 polymer ?
#
loop_
_entity_poly.entity_id
_entity_poly.type
_entity_poly.pdbx_seq_one_letter_code
_entity_poly.pdbx_strand_id
1 'polypeptide(L)'
;FDRFAVARHDRGGRVAHRLALDAPGAVTALAVLDIVPTRHAFDHADKDFGTGYFHWFFLAAGHGIPERLIGHDPGFWITARMRARHHGGTDFDPAAVAEYVRCFSDPAAIAASCADYRAAAGIDLVHDAADAAAGNIVEAPLLALWGEHSFVGRSYDVLDVWRGYARTVSGTALPADHYLPEEAPDQVAAALREFFGATATG
;
A
#
# COMPACT_ATOMS: atom_id res chain seq x y z
N PHE A 1 14.84 -17.65 9.92
CA PHE A 1 13.70 -17.48 10.83
C PHE A 1 12.48 -18.00 10.12
N ASP A 2 11.70 -18.88 10.75
CA ASP A 2 10.53 -19.51 10.13
C ASP A 2 9.23 -18.72 10.38
N ARG A 3 9.27 -17.81 11.36
CA ARG A 3 8.17 -16.90 11.72
C ARG A 3 8.71 -15.49 11.91
N PHE A 4 7.94 -14.48 11.50
CA PHE A 4 8.35 -13.08 11.51
C PHE A 4 7.14 -12.12 11.53
N ALA A 5 7.36 -10.92 12.08
CA ALA A 5 6.44 -9.80 11.95
C ALA A 5 6.75 -9.00 10.67
N VAL A 6 5.74 -8.38 10.07
CA VAL A 6 5.87 -7.64 8.80
C VAL A 6 5.24 -6.26 8.94
N ALA A 7 5.98 -5.21 8.59
CA ALA A 7 5.43 -3.88 8.35
C ALA A 7 5.73 -3.45 6.91
N ARG A 8 4.70 -3.03 6.17
CA ARG A 8 4.85 -2.61 4.78
C ARG A 8 3.87 -1.50 4.38
N HIS A 9 4.33 -0.65 3.45
CA HIS A 9 3.60 0.50 2.91
C HIS A 9 3.22 0.27 1.43
N ASP A 10 2.09 0.85 1.03
CA ASP A 10 1.58 0.85 -0.35
C ASP A 10 1.60 -0.54 -1.02
N ARG A 11 2.31 -0.73 -2.15
CA ARG A 11 2.44 -2.03 -2.83
C ARG A 11 2.96 -3.12 -1.89
N GLY A 12 3.92 -2.78 -1.02
CA GLY A 12 4.43 -3.71 -0.02
C GLY A 12 3.35 -4.18 0.96
N GLY A 13 2.39 -3.32 1.32
CA GLY A 13 1.27 -3.69 2.18
C GLY A 13 0.37 -4.73 1.51
N ARG A 14 0.18 -4.65 0.19
CA ARG A 14 -0.57 -5.62 -0.61
C ARG A 14 0.13 -6.97 -0.67
N VAL A 15 1.45 -6.94 -0.88
CA VAL A 15 2.30 -8.13 -0.80
C VAL A 15 2.21 -8.77 0.58
N ALA A 16 2.27 -7.97 1.65
CA ALA A 16 2.18 -8.47 3.02
C ALA A 16 0.80 -9.05 3.36
N HIS A 17 -0.28 -8.47 2.83
CA HIS A 17 -1.63 -9.02 2.94
C HIS A 17 -1.72 -10.41 2.29
N ARG A 18 -1.27 -10.54 1.04
CA ARG A 18 -1.21 -11.84 0.32
C ARG A 18 -0.32 -12.85 1.06
N LEU A 19 0.85 -12.43 1.55
CA LEU A 19 1.75 -13.27 2.33
C LEU A 19 1.09 -13.83 3.59
N ALA A 20 0.29 -13.02 4.30
CA ALA A 20 -0.38 -13.45 5.52
C ALA A 20 -1.54 -14.44 5.26
N LEU A 21 -2.13 -14.41 4.07
CA LEU A 21 -3.14 -15.39 3.63
C LEU A 21 -2.49 -16.70 3.15
N ASP A 22 -1.44 -16.61 2.35
CA ASP A 22 -0.77 -17.78 1.76
C ASP A 22 0.10 -18.54 2.79
N ALA A 23 0.63 -17.83 3.78
CA ALA A 23 1.53 -18.38 4.80
C ALA A 23 1.16 -17.92 6.23
N PRO A 24 -0.06 -18.24 6.72
CA PRO A 24 -0.57 -17.73 7.99
C PRO A 24 0.28 -18.17 9.20
N GLY A 25 0.97 -19.31 9.11
CA GLY A 25 1.88 -19.77 10.17
C GLY A 25 3.18 -18.98 10.28
N ALA A 26 3.61 -18.31 9.20
CA ALA A 26 4.86 -17.56 9.14
C ALA A 26 4.72 -16.12 9.63
N VAL A 27 3.56 -15.48 9.40
CA VAL A 27 3.32 -14.09 9.80
C VAL A 27 2.79 -14.04 11.23
N THR A 28 3.57 -13.48 12.16
CA THR A 28 3.16 -13.37 13.57
C THR A 28 2.35 -12.13 13.88
N ALA A 29 2.59 -11.05 13.13
CA ALA A 29 1.88 -9.77 13.22
C ALA A 29 2.08 -9.02 11.90
N LEU A 30 1.05 -8.32 11.45
CA LEU A 30 1.05 -7.57 10.19
C LEU A 30 0.73 -6.09 10.45
N ALA A 31 1.57 -5.19 9.98
CA ALA A 31 1.28 -3.77 9.90
C ALA A 31 1.22 -3.32 8.44
N VAL A 32 0.11 -2.70 8.05
CA VAL A 32 -0.12 -2.13 6.72
C VAL A 32 -0.25 -0.62 6.82
N LEU A 33 0.46 0.10 5.96
CA LEU A 33 0.52 1.56 5.97
C LEU A 33 -0.14 2.11 4.70
N ASP A 34 -1.16 2.93 4.91
CA ASP A 34 -1.97 3.70 3.96
C ASP A 34 -2.55 2.89 2.80
N ILE A 35 -3.16 1.75 3.12
CA ILE A 35 -3.86 0.91 2.15
C ILE A 35 -5.16 0.33 2.73
N VAL A 36 -6.10 0.07 1.81
CA VAL A 36 -7.17 -0.92 1.96
C VAL A 36 -6.89 -2.12 1.03
N PRO A 37 -7.50 -3.30 1.27
CA PRO A 37 -7.34 -4.47 0.43
C PRO A 37 -7.61 -4.17 -1.05
N THR A 38 -6.81 -4.76 -1.94
CA THR A 38 -6.88 -4.51 -3.39
C THR A 38 -8.26 -4.79 -3.94
N ARG A 39 -8.86 -5.94 -3.60
CA ARG A 39 -10.23 -6.26 -3.96
C ARG A 39 -11.24 -5.21 -3.49
N HIS A 40 -11.17 -4.76 -2.23
CA HIS A 40 -12.09 -3.73 -1.73
C HIS A 40 -12.02 -2.45 -2.57
N ALA A 41 -10.81 -1.98 -2.88
CA ALA A 41 -10.61 -0.77 -3.69
C ALA A 41 -11.23 -0.90 -5.09
N PHE A 42 -11.07 -2.05 -5.76
CA PHE A 42 -11.67 -2.28 -7.09
C PHE A 42 -13.19 -2.47 -7.02
N ASP A 43 -13.72 -3.19 -6.02
CA ASP A 43 -15.16 -3.41 -5.84
C ASP A 43 -15.93 -2.10 -5.55
N HIS A 44 -15.23 -1.07 -5.05
CA HIS A 44 -15.80 0.24 -4.68
C HIS A 44 -15.27 1.39 -5.54
N ALA A 45 -14.66 1.10 -6.69
CA ALA A 45 -14.12 2.14 -7.57
C ALA A 45 -15.25 3.00 -8.16
N ASP A 46 -15.26 4.28 -7.79
CA ASP A 46 -16.20 5.29 -8.27
C ASP A 46 -15.49 6.45 -8.99
N LYS A 47 -16.19 7.56 -9.21
CA LYS A 47 -15.62 8.76 -9.84
C LYS A 47 -14.44 9.32 -9.05
N ASP A 48 -14.54 9.36 -7.72
CA ASP A 48 -13.53 9.95 -6.86
C ASP A 48 -12.29 9.05 -6.83
N PHE A 49 -12.47 7.72 -6.82
CA PHE A 49 -11.39 6.76 -7.04
C PHE A 49 -10.75 6.92 -8.43
N GLY A 50 -11.56 6.98 -9.49
CA GLY A 50 -11.05 7.14 -10.86
C GLY A 50 -10.22 8.41 -11.06
N THR A 51 -10.55 9.48 -10.36
CA THR A 51 -9.82 10.77 -10.45
C THR A 51 -8.63 10.85 -9.49
N GLY A 52 -8.80 10.47 -8.21
CA GLY A 52 -7.73 10.49 -7.22
C GLY A 52 -6.68 9.39 -7.43
N TYR A 53 -7.11 8.23 -7.90
CA TYR A 53 -6.31 7.02 -8.07
C TYR A 53 -6.13 6.62 -9.54
N PHE A 54 -6.29 7.57 -10.49
CA PHE A 54 -6.21 7.32 -11.95
C PHE A 54 -5.06 6.41 -12.41
N HIS A 55 -3.89 6.51 -11.76
CA HIS A 55 -2.72 5.69 -12.03
C HIS A 55 -2.99 4.18 -11.93
N TRP A 56 -3.97 3.72 -11.15
CA TRP A 56 -4.34 2.31 -11.07
C TRP A 56 -4.83 1.77 -12.40
N PHE A 57 -5.67 2.53 -13.11
CA PHE A 57 -6.17 2.15 -14.42
C PHE A 57 -5.14 2.43 -15.52
N PHE A 58 -4.39 3.54 -15.41
CA PHE A 58 -3.37 3.90 -16.38
C PHE A 58 -2.20 2.91 -16.42
N LEU A 59 -1.63 2.55 -15.27
CA LEU A 59 -0.51 1.61 -15.19
C LEU A 59 -0.92 0.19 -15.54
N ALA A 60 -2.18 -0.18 -15.28
CA ALA A 60 -2.76 -1.45 -15.70
C ALA A 60 -3.06 -1.52 -17.20
N ALA A 61 -2.98 -0.40 -17.95
CA ALA A 61 -3.19 -0.42 -19.38
C ALA A 61 -2.14 -1.29 -20.11
N GLY A 62 -2.60 -2.03 -21.12
CA GLY A 62 -1.76 -2.92 -21.93
C GLY A 62 -0.97 -2.19 -23.03
N HIS A 63 -0.38 -2.99 -23.93
CA HIS A 63 0.26 -2.52 -25.16
C HIS A 63 1.44 -1.56 -25.01
N GLY A 64 2.10 -1.55 -23.84
CA GLY A 64 3.27 -0.69 -23.60
C GLY A 64 2.96 0.81 -23.50
N ILE A 65 1.67 1.17 -23.38
CA ILE A 65 1.22 2.56 -23.31
C ILE A 65 1.82 3.28 -22.08
N PRO A 66 1.66 2.78 -20.83
CA PRO A 66 2.19 3.47 -19.67
C PRO A 66 3.72 3.48 -19.68
N GLU A 67 4.36 2.38 -20.08
CA GLU A 67 5.82 2.31 -20.18
C GLU A 67 6.39 3.38 -21.12
N ARG A 68 5.79 3.54 -22.30
CA ARG A 68 6.24 4.53 -23.29
C ARG A 68 6.01 5.97 -22.82
N LEU A 69 4.87 6.25 -22.21
CA LEU A 69 4.52 7.60 -21.77
C LEU A 69 5.34 8.03 -20.55
N ILE A 70 5.52 7.13 -19.56
CA ILE A 70 6.35 7.40 -18.38
C ILE A 70 7.83 7.50 -18.77
N GLY A 71 8.30 6.62 -19.65
CA GLY A 71 9.70 6.61 -20.09
C GLY A 71 10.18 7.88 -20.79
N HIS A 72 9.26 8.76 -21.21
CA HIS A 72 9.61 10.08 -21.75
C HIS A 72 10.12 11.06 -20.69
N ASP A 73 9.59 11.00 -19.47
CA ASP A 73 10.03 11.82 -18.33
C ASP A 73 9.72 11.11 -16.99
N PRO A 74 10.53 10.09 -16.61
CA PRO A 74 10.32 9.34 -15.38
C PRO A 74 10.56 10.20 -14.13
N GLY A 75 11.41 11.24 -14.23
CA GLY A 75 11.67 12.18 -13.14
C GLY A 75 10.43 13.02 -12.82
N PHE A 76 9.77 13.56 -13.84
CA PHE A 76 8.49 14.24 -13.66
C PHE A 76 7.42 13.29 -13.10
N TRP A 77 7.32 12.06 -13.63
CA TRP A 77 6.35 11.08 -13.11
C TRP A 77 6.52 10.85 -11.61
N ILE A 78 7.73 10.53 -11.14
CA ILE A 78 8.00 10.31 -9.72
C ILE A 78 7.69 11.56 -8.89
N THR A 79 8.28 12.70 -9.25
CA THR A 79 8.15 13.92 -8.43
C THR A 79 6.73 14.47 -8.40
N ALA A 80 5.98 14.40 -9.50
CA ALA A 80 4.56 14.79 -9.54
C ALA A 80 3.70 13.88 -8.65
N ARG A 81 3.93 12.56 -8.70
CA ARG A 81 3.19 11.58 -7.88
C ARG A 81 3.49 11.70 -6.38
N MET A 82 4.74 12.00 -6.02
CA MET A 82 5.13 12.26 -4.63
C MET A 82 4.47 13.55 -4.12
N ARG A 83 4.59 14.65 -4.86
CA ARG A 83 3.98 15.94 -4.47
C ARG A 83 2.46 15.89 -4.37
N ALA A 84 1.79 15.15 -5.24
CA ALA A 84 0.33 15.06 -5.25
C ALA A 84 -0.28 14.25 -4.08
N ARG A 85 0.54 13.52 -3.32
CA ARG A 85 0.10 12.66 -2.20
C ARG A 85 0.91 12.95 -0.94
N HIS A 86 1.24 14.21 -0.74
CA HIS A 86 2.00 14.70 0.39
C HIS A 86 1.24 15.87 1.00
N HIS A 87 0.98 15.83 2.31
CA HIS A 87 0.13 16.81 2.98
C HIS A 87 0.78 18.20 3.04
N GLY A 88 2.10 18.25 3.04
CA GLY A 88 2.90 19.46 3.24
C GLY A 88 3.49 19.52 4.65
N GLY A 89 4.33 20.53 4.91
CA GLY A 89 4.95 20.75 6.23
C GLY A 89 6.31 20.08 6.43
N THR A 90 6.63 19.04 5.66
CA THR A 90 7.95 18.41 5.61
C THR A 90 8.37 18.25 4.15
N ASP A 91 9.61 18.56 3.80
CA ASP A 91 10.09 18.27 2.45
C ASP A 91 10.66 16.84 2.42
N PHE A 92 10.42 16.12 1.31
CA PHE A 92 11.14 14.88 1.05
C PHE A 92 12.65 15.16 0.98
N ASP A 93 13.46 14.27 1.57
CA ASP A 93 14.91 14.38 1.48
C ASP A 93 15.33 14.38 -0.01
N PRO A 94 16.02 15.42 -0.50
CA PRO A 94 16.45 15.49 -1.88
C PRO A 94 17.29 14.29 -2.33
N ALA A 95 18.07 13.68 -1.43
CA ALA A 95 18.84 12.48 -1.72
C ALA A 95 17.94 11.25 -1.91
N ALA A 96 16.87 11.12 -1.11
CA ALA A 96 15.87 10.06 -1.29
C ALA A 96 15.12 10.23 -2.61
N VAL A 97 14.68 11.45 -2.93
CA VAL A 97 14.02 11.74 -4.21
C VAL A 97 14.92 11.43 -5.39
N ALA A 98 16.20 11.83 -5.33
CA ALA A 98 17.18 11.51 -6.38
C ALA A 98 17.33 9.99 -6.57
N GLU A 99 17.32 9.21 -5.49
CA GLU A 99 17.41 7.76 -5.55
C GLU A 99 16.17 7.09 -6.14
N TYR A 100 14.97 7.58 -5.80
CA TYR A 100 13.71 7.13 -6.41
C TYR A 100 13.71 7.40 -7.92
N VAL A 101 14.10 8.61 -8.34
CA VAL A 101 14.20 8.97 -9.75
C VAL A 101 15.26 8.10 -10.45
N ARG A 102 16.43 7.88 -9.84
CA ARG A 102 17.49 7.05 -10.41
C ARG A 102 17.01 5.62 -10.65
N CYS A 103 16.38 4.99 -9.66
CA CYS A 103 15.86 3.63 -9.78
C CYS A 103 14.73 3.53 -10.81
N PHE A 104 13.79 4.46 -10.77
CA PHE A 104 12.62 4.42 -11.64
C PHE A 104 12.88 4.89 -13.07
N SER A 105 14.04 5.52 -13.33
CA SER A 105 14.47 5.86 -14.69
C SER A 105 14.93 4.63 -15.49
N ASP A 106 15.12 3.48 -14.86
CA ASP A 106 15.34 2.21 -15.55
C ASP A 106 14.04 1.75 -16.25
N PRO A 107 14.02 1.56 -17.58
CA PRO A 107 12.87 1.02 -18.29
C PRO A 107 12.35 -0.30 -17.73
N ALA A 108 13.23 -1.15 -17.17
CA ALA A 108 12.82 -2.41 -16.53
C ALA A 108 12.03 -2.15 -15.24
N ALA A 109 12.39 -1.13 -14.46
CA ALA A 109 11.65 -0.74 -13.26
C ALA A 109 10.26 -0.18 -13.60
N ILE A 110 10.16 0.61 -14.67
CA ILE A 110 8.87 1.11 -15.18
C ILE A 110 8.00 -0.06 -15.63
N ALA A 111 8.54 -0.98 -16.43
CA ALA A 111 7.81 -2.15 -16.92
C ALA A 111 7.36 -3.08 -15.77
N ALA A 112 8.22 -3.33 -14.79
CA ALA A 112 7.89 -4.12 -13.61
C ALA A 112 6.79 -3.45 -12.77
N SER A 113 6.85 -2.13 -12.62
CA SER A 113 5.82 -1.36 -11.92
C SER A 113 4.48 -1.41 -12.66
N CYS A 114 4.48 -1.29 -13.99
CA CYS A 114 3.25 -1.48 -14.77
C CYS A 114 2.70 -2.91 -14.65
N ALA A 115 3.58 -3.93 -14.67
CA ALA A 115 3.19 -5.32 -14.47
C ALA A 115 2.56 -5.57 -13.09
N ASP A 116 3.07 -4.93 -12.03
CA ASP A 116 2.49 -4.97 -10.69
C ASP A 116 1.04 -4.43 -10.67
N TYR A 117 0.77 -3.29 -11.30
CA TYR A 117 -0.59 -2.76 -11.41
C TYR A 117 -1.50 -3.61 -12.32
N ARG A 118 -0.96 -4.24 -13.37
CA ARG A 118 -1.72 -5.22 -14.18
C ARG A 118 -2.09 -6.46 -13.38
N ALA A 119 -1.20 -6.96 -12.54
CA ALA A 119 -1.48 -8.08 -11.64
C ALA A 119 -2.58 -7.69 -10.64
N ALA A 120 -2.48 -6.49 -10.07
CA ALA A 120 -3.45 -5.94 -9.12
C ALA A 120 -4.87 -5.81 -9.73
N ALA A 121 -4.97 -5.45 -11.01
CA ALA A 121 -6.22 -5.35 -11.75
C ALA A 121 -6.66 -6.68 -12.41
N GLY A 122 -5.94 -7.77 -12.15
CA GLY A 122 -6.10 -9.05 -12.83
C GLY A 122 -5.97 -10.22 -11.86
N ILE A 123 -4.82 -10.91 -11.91
CA ILE A 123 -4.63 -12.17 -11.18
C ILE A 123 -4.75 -12.03 -9.67
N ASP A 124 -4.37 -10.88 -9.09
CA ASP A 124 -4.51 -10.65 -7.64
C ASP A 124 -5.97 -10.64 -7.22
N LEU A 125 -6.89 -10.11 -8.05
CA LEU A 125 -8.33 -10.14 -7.76
C LEU A 125 -8.91 -11.55 -7.84
N VAL A 126 -8.36 -12.41 -8.71
CA VAL A 126 -8.74 -13.82 -8.76
C VAL A 126 -8.34 -14.53 -7.47
N HIS A 127 -7.12 -14.30 -6.99
CA HIS A 127 -6.65 -14.85 -5.72
C HIS A 127 -7.45 -14.31 -4.53
N ASP A 128 -7.68 -13.00 -4.45
CA ASP A 128 -8.43 -12.36 -3.36
C ASP A 128 -9.91 -12.82 -3.35
N ALA A 129 -10.52 -13.06 -4.52
CA ALA A 129 -11.86 -13.60 -4.62
C ALA A 129 -11.93 -15.06 -4.15
N ALA A 130 -10.91 -15.87 -4.45
CA ALA A 130 -10.84 -17.26 -4.01
C ALA A 130 -10.75 -17.37 -2.48
N ASP A 131 -9.90 -16.58 -1.83
CA ASP A 131 -9.78 -16.55 -0.38
C ASP A 131 -11.08 -16.15 0.30
N ALA A 132 -11.70 -15.08 -0.17
CA ALA A 132 -12.96 -14.63 0.40
C ALA A 132 -14.09 -15.64 0.21
N ALA A 133 -14.15 -16.35 -0.92
CA ALA A 133 -15.12 -17.42 -1.14
C ALA A 133 -14.88 -18.62 -0.19
N ALA A 134 -13.62 -18.88 0.18
CA ALA A 134 -13.24 -19.88 1.17
C ALA A 134 -13.43 -19.39 2.62
N GLY A 135 -13.71 -18.09 2.83
CA GLY A 135 -13.77 -17.49 4.17
C GLY A 135 -12.40 -17.29 4.82
N ASN A 136 -11.32 -17.33 4.04
CA ASN A 136 -9.97 -17.06 4.51
C ASN A 136 -9.81 -15.57 4.81
N ILE A 137 -9.26 -15.27 5.99
CA ILE A 137 -8.86 -13.92 6.38
C ILE A 137 -7.49 -13.96 7.05
N VAL A 138 -6.87 -12.80 7.24
CA VAL A 138 -5.62 -12.70 7.99
C VAL A 138 -5.86 -13.08 9.45
N GLU A 139 -5.25 -14.16 9.91
CA GLU A 139 -5.40 -14.65 11.28
C GLU A 139 -4.44 -13.94 12.27
N ALA A 140 -3.30 -13.45 11.78
CA ALA A 140 -2.37 -12.67 12.59
C ALA A 140 -3.02 -11.33 13.04
N PRO A 141 -2.66 -10.79 14.22
CA PRO A 141 -3.02 -9.42 14.58
C PRO A 141 -2.59 -8.44 13.48
N LEU A 142 -3.48 -7.54 13.11
CA LEU A 142 -3.26 -6.54 12.08
C LEU A 142 -3.33 -5.11 12.65
N LEU A 143 -2.30 -4.31 12.38
CA LEU A 143 -2.27 -2.87 12.59
C LEU A 143 -2.44 -2.16 11.24
N ALA A 144 -3.48 -1.33 11.10
CA ALA A 144 -3.65 -0.43 9.97
C ALA A 144 -3.29 1.00 10.38
N LEU A 145 -2.28 1.59 9.76
CA LEU A 145 -1.98 3.02 9.88
C LEU A 145 -2.33 3.70 8.57
N TRP A 146 -2.94 4.88 8.60
CA TRP A 146 -3.28 5.62 7.38
C TRP A 146 -3.13 7.12 7.59
N GLY A 147 -3.01 7.88 6.50
CA GLY A 147 -2.95 9.32 6.56
C GLY A 147 -4.35 9.91 6.72
N GLU A 148 -4.55 10.81 7.68
CA GLU A 148 -5.78 11.59 7.81
C GLU A 148 -6.08 12.36 6.51
N HIS A 149 -5.03 12.81 5.84
CA HIS A 149 -5.12 13.57 4.60
C HIS A 149 -4.90 12.69 3.36
N SER A 150 -4.80 11.37 3.48
CA SER A 150 -4.69 10.50 2.33
C SER A 150 -6.05 10.26 1.68
N PHE A 151 -6.06 9.81 0.43
CA PHE A 151 -7.29 9.31 -0.18
C PHE A 151 -7.90 8.19 0.65
N VAL A 152 -7.07 7.28 1.18
CA VAL A 152 -7.54 6.16 2.00
C VAL A 152 -8.27 6.66 3.25
N GLY A 153 -7.67 7.61 3.98
CA GLY A 153 -8.28 8.17 5.19
C GLY A 153 -9.53 9.00 4.95
N ARG A 154 -9.63 9.68 3.79
CA ARG A 154 -10.81 10.50 3.45
C ARG A 154 -11.96 9.69 2.85
N SER A 155 -11.68 8.56 2.22
CA SER A 155 -12.67 7.81 1.42
C SER A 155 -13.20 6.56 2.10
N TYR A 156 -12.53 6.01 3.11
CA TYR A 156 -12.92 4.76 3.75
C TYR A 156 -12.93 4.85 5.28
N ASP A 157 -13.85 4.10 5.91
CA ASP A 157 -13.64 3.67 7.29
C ASP A 157 -12.61 2.52 7.28
N VAL A 158 -11.34 2.88 7.40
CA VAL A 158 -10.21 1.96 7.21
C VAL A 158 -10.29 0.75 8.15
N LEU A 159 -10.68 0.95 9.41
CA LEU A 159 -10.78 -0.14 10.37
C LEU A 159 -11.96 -1.06 10.06
N ASP A 160 -13.12 -0.50 9.69
CA ASP A 160 -14.26 -1.30 9.30
C ASP A 160 -13.96 -2.16 8.06
N VAL A 161 -13.30 -1.57 7.05
CA VAL A 161 -12.85 -2.31 5.87
C VAL A 161 -11.94 -3.47 6.28
N TRP A 162 -10.89 -3.22 7.07
CA TRP A 162 -9.95 -4.29 7.46
C TRP A 162 -10.57 -5.38 8.33
N ARG A 163 -11.62 -5.09 9.12
CA ARG A 163 -12.36 -6.12 9.88
C ARG A 163 -13.05 -7.15 8.98
N GLY A 164 -13.29 -6.82 7.71
CA GLY A 164 -13.75 -7.78 6.70
C GLY A 164 -12.67 -8.74 6.19
N TYR A 165 -11.39 -8.46 6.48
CA TYR A 165 -10.23 -9.16 5.88
C TYR A 165 -9.23 -9.70 6.92
N ALA A 166 -9.43 -9.40 8.21
CA ALA A 166 -8.52 -9.81 9.27
C ALA A 166 -9.28 -10.07 10.58
N ARG A 167 -8.78 -11.03 11.36
CA ARG A 167 -9.40 -11.51 12.60
C ARG A 167 -9.40 -10.46 13.70
N THR A 168 -8.25 -9.82 13.90
CA THR A 168 -8.00 -8.85 14.96
C THR A 168 -7.37 -7.62 14.34
N VAL A 169 -8.07 -6.49 14.38
CA VAL A 169 -7.65 -5.24 13.73
C VAL A 169 -7.59 -4.11 14.75
N SER A 170 -6.45 -3.45 14.79
CA SER A 170 -6.26 -2.14 15.44
C SER A 170 -5.67 -1.16 14.43
N GLY A 171 -5.64 0.13 14.78
CA GLY A 171 -5.09 1.13 13.89
C GLY A 171 -5.49 2.55 14.25
N THR A 172 -4.87 3.50 13.57
CA THR A 172 -5.16 4.92 13.75
C THR A 172 -4.77 5.73 12.51
N ALA A 173 -5.47 6.84 12.30
CA ALA A 173 -5.05 7.90 11.40
C ALA A 173 -3.80 8.60 11.97
N LEU A 174 -2.92 9.07 11.08
CA LEU A 174 -1.76 9.91 11.37
C LEU A 174 -1.88 11.26 10.65
N PRO A 175 -1.30 12.35 11.18
CA PRO A 175 -1.36 13.68 10.56
C PRO A 175 -0.43 13.77 9.33
N ALA A 176 -0.75 13.02 8.29
CA ALA A 176 0.00 12.83 7.05
C ALA A 176 -0.95 12.59 5.88
N ASP A 177 -0.43 12.67 4.65
CA ASP A 177 -1.06 12.09 3.46
C ASP A 177 -0.57 10.63 3.30
N HIS A 178 0.00 10.26 2.16
CA HIS A 178 0.27 8.86 1.84
C HIS A 178 1.62 8.37 2.36
N TYR A 179 2.64 9.23 2.44
CA TYR A 179 4.02 8.83 2.72
C TYR A 179 4.29 8.82 4.22
N LEU A 180 3.49 8.05 4.97
CA LEU A 180 3.54 7.96 6.44
C LEU A 180 4.96 7.88 7.03
N PRO A 181 5.86 7.01 6.54
CA PRO A 181 7.22 6.92 7.08
C PRO A 181 8.09 8.16 6.84
N GLU A 182 7.73 9.03 5.89
CA GLU A 182 8.44 10.28 5.58
C GLU A 182 7.74 11.51 6.20
N GLU A 183 6.41 11.50 6.27
CA GLU A 183 5.59 12.62 6.78
C GLU A 183 5.40 12.59 8.31
N ALA A 184 5.26 11.39 8.89
CA ALA A 184 5.04 11.18 10.32
C ALA A 184 5.94 10.05 10.89
N PRO A 185 7.28 10.11 10.67
CA PRO A 185 8.20 9.03 10.99
C PRO A 185 8.16 8.63 12.47
N ASP A 186 8.07 9.60 13.37
CA ASP A 186 8.09 9.36 14.82
C ASP A 186 6.82 8.63 15.29
N GLN A 187 5.66 9.04 14.77
CA GLN A 187 4.38 8.40 15.07
C GLN A 187 4.31 6.99 14.49
N VAL A 188 4.77 6.79 13.24
CA VAL A 188 4.88 5.46 12.63
C VAL A 188 5.79 4.57 13.47
N ALA A 189 6.98 5.05 13.82
CA ALA A 189 7.94 4.26 14.59
C ALA A 189 7.42 3.94 16.00
N ALA A 190 6.72 4.86 16.66
CA ALA A 190 6.09 4.63 17.95
C ALA A 190 5.00 3.54 17.86
N ALA A 191 4.07 3.67 16.91
CA ALA A 191 2.99 2.72 16.71
C ALA A 191 3.50 1.30 16.37
N LEU A 192 4.51 1.20 15.51
CA LEU A 192 5.12 -0.10 15.17
C LEU A 192 5.84 -0.73 16.36
N ARG A 193 6.57 0.06 17.16
CA ARG A 193 7.24 -0.45 18.38
C ARG A 193 6.25 -0.95 19.41
N GLU A 194 5.17 -0.20 19.64
CA GLU A 194 4.11 -0.60 20.57
C GLU A 194 3.44 -1.89 20.10
N PHE A 195 3.00 -1.92 18.85
CA PHE A 195 2.29 -3.06 18.28
C PHE A 195 3.13 -4.34 18.28
N PHE A 196 4.35 -4.29 17.73
CA PHE A 196 5.21 -5.47 17.69
C PHE A 196 5.73 -5.87 19.07
N GLY A 197 5.96 -4.90 19.96
CA GLY A 197 6.34 -5.15 21.35
C GLY A 197 5.27 -5.94 22.13
N ALA A 198 4.00 -5.58 21.97
CA ALA A 198 2.89 -6.29 22.62
C ALA A 198 2.69 -7.71 22.05
N THR A 199 2.87 -7.90 20.74
CA THR A 199 2.71 -9.22 20.11
C THR A 199 3.86 -10.19 20.40
N ALA A 200 5.05 -9.70 20.73
CA ALA A 200 6.19 -10.55 21.09
C ALA A 200 6.03 -11.22 22.48
N THR A 201 5.14 -10.68 23.33
CA THR A 201 4.89 -11.17 24.69
C THR A 201 3.69 -12.12 24.81
N GLY A 202 2.98 -12.39 23.72
CA GLY A 202 1.77 -13.24 23.70
C GLY A 202 1.96 -14.60 23.06
#